data_AF-A0A6I5CPS3-F1
#
_entry.id   AF-A0A6I5CPS3-F1
#
_cell.length_a   1.000
_cell.length_b   1.000
_cell.length_c   1.000
_cell.angle_alpha   90.00
_cell.angle_beta   90.00
_cell.angle_gamma   90.00
#
_symmetry.space_group_name_H-M   'P 1'
#
loop_
_entity.id
_entity.type
_entity.pdbx_description
1 polymer ?
#
loop_
_entity_poly.entity_id
_entity_poly.type
_entity_poly.pdbx_seq_one_letter_code
_entity_poly.pdbx_strand_id
1 'polypeptide(L)'
;PVVSPRADALVFTPVAPHMAFDRSVVAAPDEPVALRVLDRSGQAAVSIDGQLRGVLDPGDWIGVYAAPRRLRAVRLGPTDFYGRLRDRMNLTDAPAAVADGTPAPLWPVTTPPPGDLTHLALPPGPGGAEPC
;
A
#
# COMPACT_ATOMS: atom_id res chain seq x y z
N PRO A 1 0.16 -5.82 4.76
CA PRO A 1 1.37 -5.59 3.93
C PRO A 1 1.51 -4.10 3.61
N VAL A 2 2.72 -3.63 3.30
CA VAL A 2 2.93 -2.28 2.74
C VAL A 2 2.89 -2.40 1.22
N VAL A 3 2.08 -1.58 0.56
CA VAL A 3 1.93 -1.58 -0.91
C VAL A 3 2.35 -0.23 -1.45
N SER A 4 3.17 -0.21 -2.49
CA SER A 4 3.56 1.02 -3.17
C SER A 4 2.34 1.71 -3.78
N PRO A 5 2.19 3.04 -3.67
CA PRO A 5 1.14 3.77 -4.38
C PRO A 5 1.23 3.70 -5.91
N ARG A 6 2.35 3.17 -6.45
CA ARG A 6 2.53 2.92 -7.89
C ARG A 6 2.12 1.51 -8.31
N ALA A 7 1.92 0.60 -7.35
CA ALA A 7 1.48 -0.75 -7.64
C ALA A 7 0.01 -0.73 -8.06
N ASP A 8 -0.32 -1.57 -9.03
CA ASP A 8 -1.68 -1.78 -9.48
C ASP A 8 -2.13 -3.17 -9.05
N ALA A 9 -2.89 -3.25 -7.96
CA ALA A 9 -3.27 -4.50 -7.33
C ALA A 9 -4.50 -4.35 -6.43
N LEU A 10 -5.22 -5.45 -6.24
CA LEU A 10 -6.22 -5.61 -5.20
C LEU A 10 -5.60 -6.42 -4.05
N VAL A 11 -5.75 -5.96 -2.82
CA VAL A 11 -5.22 -6.68 -1.65
C VAL A 11 -6.35 -7.07 -0.72
N PHE A 12 -6.51 -8.39 -0.55
CA PHE A 12 -7.42 -8.97 0.40
C PHE A 12 -6.65 -9.37 1.67
N THR A 13 -7.08 -8.92 2.84
CA THR A 13 -6.47 -9.31 4.12
C THR A 13 -7.56 -9.74 5.10
N PRO A 14 -7.60 -11.01 5.51
CA PRO A 14 -8.53 -11.44 6.54
C PRO A 14 -8.18 -10.80 7.89
N VAL A 15 -9.19 -10.41 8.65
CA VAL A 15 -9.02 -9.84 10.00
C VAL A 15 -9.38 -10.91 11.02
N ALA A 16 -8.44 -11.22 11.93
CA ALA A 16 -8.57 -12.27 12.94
C ALA A 16 -9.17 -13.60 12.40
N PRO A 17 -8.62 -14.17 11.30
CA PRO A 17 -9.16 -15.40 10.74
C PRO A 17 -9.00 -16.57 11.71
N HIS A 18 -10.09 -17.32 11.91
CA HIS A 18 -10.08 -18.60 12.64
C HIS A 18 -9.90 -19.79 11.69
N MET A 19 -8.95 -19.68 10.76
CA MET A 19 -8.63 -20.68 9.73
C MET A 19 -7.11 -20.78 9.55
N ALA A 20 -6.63 -21.88 8.98
CA ALA A 20 -5.19 -22.14 8.82
C ALA A 20 -4.49 -21.15 7.88
N PHE A 21 -5.24 -20.52 6.96
CA PHE A 21 -4.71 -19.50 6.06
C PHE A 21 -5.05 -18.11 6.60
N ASP A 22 -4.02 -17.39 7.05
CA ASP A 22 -4.13 -16.09 7.73
C ASP A 22 -3.39 -14.96 6.98
N ARG A 23 -2.94 -15.24 5.75
CA ARG A 23 -2.10 -14.33 4.98
C ARG A 23 -2.92 -13.41 4.08
N SER A 24 -2.38 -12.23 3.82
CA SER A 24 -2.91 -11.36 2.76
C SER A 24 -2.71 -11.99 1.38
N VAL A 25 -3.69 -11.82 0.50
CA VAL A 25 -3.62 -12.19 -0.92
C VAL A 25 -3.54 -10.92 -1.74
N VAL A 26 -2.60 -10.90 -2.70
CA VAL A 26 -2.46 -9.82 -3.68
C VAL A 26 -2.93 -10.36 -5.02
N ALA A 27 -4.00 -9.79 -5.56
CA ALA A 27 -4.60 -10.15 -6.83
C ALA A 27 -4.34 -9.07 -7.88
N ALA A 28 -4.35 -9.47 -9.15
CA ALA A 28 -4.25 -8.54 -10.27
C ALA A 28 -5.50 -7.63 -10.32
N PRO A 29 -5.41 -6.41 -10.88
CA PRO A 29 -6.54 -5.47 -10.89
C PRO A 29 -7.75 -5.96 -11.72
N ASP A 30 -7.53 -6.90 -12.65
CA ASP A 30 -8.52 -7.54 -13.50
C ASP A 30 -9.08 -8.86 -12.91
N GLU A 31 -8.64 -9.24 -11.71
CA GLU A 31 -9.13 -10.41 -10.98
C GLU A 31 -10.15 -9.98 -9.90
N PRO A 32 -11.47 -10.10 -10.14
CA PRO A 32 -12.47 -9.76 -9.14
C PRO A 32 -12.44 -10.74 -7.97
N VAL A 33 -12.61 -10.23 -6.75
CA VAL A 33 -12.73 -11.01 -5.52
C VAL A 33 -14.18 -11.04 -5.09
N ALA A 34 -14.73 -12.23 -4.86
CA ALA A 34 -16.10 -12.40 -4.39
C ALA A 34 -16.12 -13.08 -3.01
N LEU A 35 -17.01 -12.60 -2.14
CA LEU A 35 -17.26 -13.20 -0.82
C LEU A 35 -18.75 -13.49 -0.68
N ARG A 36 -19.07 -14.65 -0.10
CA ARG A 36 -20.43 -15.01 0.31
C ARG A 36 -20.53 -15.00 1.82
N VAL A 37 -21.58 -14.38 2.34
CA VAL A 37 -21.96 -14.55 3.75
C VAL A 37 -22.62 -15.92 3.86
N LEU A 38 -22.04 -16.82 4.64
CA LEU A 38 -22.57 -18.18 4.78
C LEU A 38 -23.90 -18.17 5.53
N ASP A 39 -24.76 -19.14 5.25
CA ASP A 39 -26.14 -19.17 5.76
C ASP A 39 -26.21 -19.26 7.30
N ARG A 40 -25.14 -19.71 7.97
CA ARG A 40 -25.03 -19.80 9.44
C ARG A 40 -24.25 -18.64 10.07
N SER A 41 -23.76 -17.70 9.27
CA SER A 41 -23.09 -16.50 9.77
C SER A 41 -24.12 -15.46 10.22
N GLY A 42 -23.68 -14.48 11.01
CA GLY A 42 -24.47 -13.28 11.27
C GLY A 42 -24.42 -12.31 10.10
N GLN A 43 -25.19 -11.22 10.21
CA GLN A 43 -25.12 -10.09 9.28
C GLN A 43 -23.71 -9.49 9.25
N ALA A 44 -23.29 -9.01 8.07
CA ALA A 44 -21.99 -8.37 7.87
C ALA A 44 -22.16 -6.92 7.43
N ALA A 45 -21.59 -5.99 8.18
CA ALA A 45 -21.56 -4.58 7.78
C ALA A 45 -20.50 -4.34 6.70
N VAL A 46 -20.85 -3.57 5.67
CA VAL A 46 -19.93 -3.16 4.60
C VAL A 46 -19.57 -1.70 4.80
N SER A 47 -18.28 -1.43 4.98
CA SER A 47 -17.73 -0.08 5.11
C SER A 47 -16.80 0.21 3.93
N ILE A 48 -16.96 1.39 3.32
CA ILE A 48 -16.10 1.89 2.24
C ILE A 48 -15.52 3.22 2.70
N ASP A 49 -14.19 3.32 2.71
CA ASP A 49 -13.45 4.48 3.22
C ASP A 49 -13.85 4.89 4.65
N GLY A 50 -14.15 3.89 5.49
CA GLY A 50 -14.54 4.08 6.89
C GLY A 50 -16.01 4.48 7.11
N GLN A 51 -16.82 4.57 6.05
CA GLN A 51 -18.24 4.91 6.12
C GLN A 51 -19.12 3.68 5.90
N LEU A 52 -20.12 3.46 6.76
CA LEU A 52 -21.10 2.38 6.59
C LEU A 52 -21.89 2.59 5.29
N ARG A 53 -21.86 1.61 4.40
CA ARG A 53 -22.56 1.65 3.10
C ARG A 53 -23.72 0.69 3.01
N GLY A 54 -23.73 -0.35 3.84
CA GLY A 54 -24.82 -1.33 3.87
C GLY A 54 -24.52 -2.47 4.82
N VAL A 55 -25.46 -3.41 4.86
CA VAL A 55 -25.38 -4.66 5.62
C VAL A 55 -25.74 -5.78 4.66
N LEU A 56 -24.98 -6.88 4.72
CA LEU A 56 -25.22 -8.12 3.97
C LEU A 56 -25.88 -9.13 4.90
N ASP A 57 -26.90 -9.81 4.39
CA ASP A 57 -27.59 -10.89 5.08
C ASP A 57 -26.94 -12.25 4.78
N PRO A 58 -27.19 -13.27 5.61
CA PRO A 58 -26.77 -14.64 5.31
C PRO A 58 -27.29 -15.11 3.95
N GLY A 59 -26.40 -15.61 3.10
CA GLY A 59 -26.69 -16.01 1.72
C GLY A 59 -26.24 -14.97 0.68
N ASP A 60 -26.04 -13.71 1.07
CA ASP A 60 -25.64 -12.65 0.16
C ASP A 60 -24.21 -12.79 -0.36
N TRP A 61 -23.96 -12.17 -1.51
CA TRP A 61 -22.64 -12.04 -2.11
C TRP A 61 -22.21 -10.58 -2.20
N ILE A 62 -20.92 -10.35 -2.05
CA ILE A 62 -20.25 -9.10 -2.39
C ILE A 62 -19.09 -9.36 -3.34
N GLY A 63 -19.03 -8.58 -4.42
CA GLY A 63 -17.93 -8.58 -5.38
C GLY A 63 -17.12 -7.29 -5.27
N VAL A 64 -15.80 -7.41 -5.29
CA VAL A 64 -14.84 -6.31 -5.25
C VAL A 64 -13.93 -6.41 -6.46
N TYR A 65 -13.78 -5.32 -7.21
CA TYR A 65 -12.98 -5.24 -8.42
C TYR A 65 -12.40 -3.84 -8.59
N ALA A 66 -11.34 -3.72 -9.40
CA ALA A 66 -10.76 -2.42 -9.69
C ALA A 66 -11.74 -1.55 -10.49
N ALA A 67 -11.99 -0.32 -10.03
CA ALA A 67 -12.86 0.60 -10.74
C ALA A 67 -12.24 1.00 -12.10
N PRO A 68 -13.05 1.14 -13.17
CA PRO A 68 -12.54 1.52 -14.49
C PRO A 68 -11.98 2.95 -14.52
N ARG A 69 -12.38 3.79 -13.55
CA ARG A 69 -11.91 5.17 -13.42
C ARG A 69 -11.05 5.31 -12.16
N ARG A 70 -9.76 5.59 -12.38
CA ARG A 70 -8.81 5.87 -11.29
C ARG A 70 -9.04 7.25 -10.69
N LEU A 71 -8.87 7.35 -9.37
CA LEU A 71 -8.82 8.63 -8.66
C LEU A 71 -7.65 9.46 -9.18
N ARG A 72 -7.92 10.73 -9.53
CA ARG A 72 -6.88 11.71 -9.89
C ARG A 72 -6.51 12.52 -8.66
N ALA A 73 -5.30 12.31 -8.15
CA ALA A 73 -4.77 13.05 -7.01
C ALA A 73 -3.73 14.08 -7.49
N VAL A 74 -3.88 15.34 -7.07
CA VAL A 74 -2.90 16.41 -7.32
C VAL A 74 -1.74 16.26 -6.33
N ARG A 75 -0.51 16.39 -6.82
CA ARG A 75 0.71 16.37 -6.00
C ARG A 75 1.40 17.73 -6.12
N LEU A 76 1.67 18.36 -4.98
CA LEU A 76 2.33 19.67 -4.92
C LEU A 76 3.87 19.57 -4.93
N GLY A 77 4.41 18.36 -4.88
CA GLY A 77 5.85 18.09 -4.88
C GLY A 77 6.16 16.59 -5.07
N PRO A 78 7.46 16.22 -5.14
CA PRO A 78 7.88 14.83 -5.24
C PRO A 78 7.37 14.02 -4.05
N THR A 79 6.97 12.78 -4.31
CA THR A 79 6.41 11.91 -3.26
C THR A 79 7.48 11.02 -2.69
N ASP A 80 7.84 11.30 -1.44
CA ASP A 80 8.56 10.34 -0.62
C ASP A 80 7.57 9.45 0.15
N PHE A 81 7.23 8.32 -0.43
CA PHE A 81 6.34 7.35 0.22
C PHE A 81 7.07 6.59 1.34
N TYR A 82 8.31 6.17 1.10
CA TYR A 82 9.05 5.32 2.02
C TYR A 82 9.61 6.10 3.21
N GLY A 83 10.04 7.35 3.05
CA GLY A 83 10.35 8.22 4.19
C GLY A 83 9.14 8.46 5.07
N ARG A 84 7.99 8.85 4.49
CA ARG A 84 6.74 9.01 5.26
C ARG A 84 6.27 7.74 5.95
N LEU A 85 6.48 6.58 5.34
CA LEU A 85 6.20 5.29 5.95
C LEU A 85 7.11 5.03 7.15
N ARG A 86 8.43 5.27 7.01
CA ARG A 86 9.41 5.15 8.10
C ARG A 86 9.03 6.05 9.27
N ASP A 87 8.76 7.33 9.00
CA ASP A 87 8.39 8.32 10.02
C ASP A 87 7.11 7.92 10.74
N ARG A 88 6.05 7.58 9.99
CA ARG A 88 4.73 7.27 10.56
C ARG A 88 4.73 5.98 11.38
N MET A 89 5.49 4.98 10.95
CA MET A 89 5.53 3.66 11.58
C MET A 89 6.68 3.53 12.58
N ASN A 90 7.47 4.59 12.79
CA ASN A 90 8.69 4.60 13.60
C ASN A 90 9.62 3.43 13.25
N LEU A 91 9.81 3.18 11.94
CA LEU A 91 10.73 2.16 11.47
C LEU A 91 12.16 2.68 11.69
N THR A 92 12.76 2.29 12.80
CA THR A 92 14.18 2.58 13.07
C THR A 92 15.05 1.89 12.04
N ASP A 93 16.14 2.54 11.65
CA ASP A 93 17.15 1.90 10.82
C ASP A 93 17.75 0.67 11.52
N ALA A 94 18.44 -0.16 10.75
CA ALA A 94 19.16 -1.30 11.30
C ALA A 94 20.09 -0.84 12.45
N PRO A 95 20.26 -1.61 13.53
CA PRO A 95 21.14 -1.25 14.65
C PRO A 95 22.56 -0.83 14.24
N ALA A 96 23.05 -1.34 13.10
CA ALA A 96 24.32 -0.92 12.50
C ALA A 96 24.34 0.56 12.07
N ALA A 97 23.26 1.08 11.48
CA ALA A 97 23.15 2.48 11.11
C ALA A 97 22.99 3.41 12.33
N VAL A 98 22.44 2.90 13.43
CA VAL A 98 22.35 3.65 14.70
C VAL A 98 23.75 3.87 15.30
N ALA A 99 24.67 2.94 15.10
CA ALA A 99 26.07 3.09 15.53
C ALA A 99 26.82 4.19 14.73
N ASP A 100 26.40 4.44 13.49
CA ASP A 100 26.97 5.48 12.61
C ASP A 100 26.41 6.89 12.92
N GLY A 101 25.46 7.01 13.86
CA GLY A 101 24.92 8.29 14.34
C GLY A 101 24.08 9.08 13.32
N THR A 102 23.91 8.58 12.10
CA THR A 102 23.08 9.18 11.04
C THR A 102 22.30 8.11 10.27
N PRO A 103 21.02 8.35 9.94
CA PRO A 103 20.24 7.45 9.08
C PRO A 103 20.92 7.24 7.73
N ALA A 104 21.00 5.99 7.28
CA ALA A 104 21.49 5.71 5.94
C ALA A 104 20.53 6.31 4.89
N PRO A 105 21.04 7.04 3.87
CA PRO A 105 20.19 7.59 2.83
C PRO A 105 19.44 6.46 2.10
N LEU A 106 18.19 6.73 1.72
CA LEU A 106 17.37 5.79 0.93
C LEU A 106 18.00 5.46 -0.43
N TRP A 107 18.84 6.37 -0.94
CA TRP A 107 19.53 6.22 -2.20
C TRP A 107 20.88 6.95 -2.13
N PRO A 108 22.02 6.25 -2.24
CA PRO A 108 23.35 6.84 -2.03
C PRO A 108 23.98 7.39 -3.32
N VAL A 109 23.35 7.19 -4.49
CA VAL A 109 23.97 7.52 -5.77
C VAL A 109 23.71 8.98 -6.12
N THR A 110 24.78 9.77 -6.16
CA THR A 110 24.78 11.18 -6.59
C THR A 110 25.07 11.35 -8.07
N THR A 111 25.55 10.31 -8.75
CA THR A 111 25.77 10.32 -10.20
C THR A 111 24.44 10.15 -10.95
N PRO A 112 24.26 10.83 -12.10
CA PRO A 112 23.07 10.63 -12.93
C PRO A 112 22.91 9.13 -13.29
N PRO A 113 21.68 8.58 -13.24
CA PRO A 113 21.45 7.20 -13.60
C PRO A 113 21.83 6.96 -15.07
N PRO A 114 22.53 5.86 -15.39
CA PRO A 114 22.81 5.49 -16.77
C PRO A 114 21.51 5.28 -17.57
N GLY A 115 21.62 5.41 -18.90
CA GLY A 115 20.47 5.53 -19.80
C GLY A 115 19.49 4.35 -19.75
N ASP A 116 19.99 3.15 -19.46
CA ASP A 116 19.21 1.93 -19.29
C ASP A 116 18.30 1.97 -18.05
N LEU A 117 18.62 2.77 -17.04
CA LEU A 117 17.84 2.91 -15.80
C LEU A 117 16.80 4.04 -15.84
N THR A 118 16.67 4.74 -16.96
CA THR A 118 15.76 5.90 -17.11
C THR A 118 14.28 5.56 -16.92
N HIS A 119 13.91 4.29 -17.09
CA HIS A 119 12.55 3.80 -16.86
C HIS A 119 12.21 3.61 -15.37
N LEU A 120 13.20 3.64 -14.47
CA LEU A 120 13.00 3.45 -13.03
C LEU A 120 12.52 4.74 -12.35
N ALA A 121 11.59 4.59 -11.40
CA ALA A 121 11.19 5.67 -10.52
C ALA A 121 12.16 5.78 -9.34
N LEU A 122 13.30 6.44 -9.55
CA LEU A 122 14.30 6.63 -8.51
C LEU A 122 13.84 7.67 -7.46
N PRO A 123 14.14 7.45 -6.17
CA PRO A 123 13.91 8.46 -5.14
C PRO A 123 14.80 9.70 -5.38
N PRO A 124 14.43 10.87 -4.84
CA PRO A 124 15.27 12.06 -4.93
C PRO A 124 16.64 11.78 -4.29
N GLY A 125 17.71 12.28 -4.93
CA GLY A 125 19.07 12.13 -4.42
C GLY A 125 19.28 12.84 -3.08
N PRO A 126 20.33 12.47 -2.32
CA PRO A 126 20.67 13.11 -1.05
C PRO A 126 21.17 14.54 -1.36
N GLY A 127 20.25 15.52 -1.30
CA GLY A 127 20.49 16.92 -1.67
C GLY A 127 19.36 17.57 -2.47
N GLY A 128 18.33 16.82 -2.91
CA GLY A 128 17.20 17.34 -3.70
C GLY A 128 16.12 18.10 -2.91
N ALA A 129 16.37 18.46 -1.66
CA ALA A 129 15.54 19.44 -0.95
C ALA A 129 16.09 20.83 -1.29
N GLU A 130 15.63 21.44 -2.40
CA GLU A 130 15.84 22.88 -2.58
C GLU A 130 14.97 23.66 -1.57
N PRO A 131 15.51 24.76 -1.01
CA PRO A 131 14.82 25.59 -0.04
C PRO A 131 13.64 26.35 -0.66
N CYS A 132 12.65 26.60 0.19
CA CYS A 132 11.48 27.44 -0.08
C CYS A 132 11.84 28.89 -0.40
#